data_AF-A0A0A0JXH4-F1
#
_entry.id   AF-A0A0A0JXH4-F1
#
_cell.length_a   1.000
_cell.length_b   1.000
_cell.length_c   1.000
_cell.angle_alpha   90.00
_cell.angle_beta   90.00
_cell.angle_gamma   90.00
#
_symmetry.space_group_name_H-M   'P 1'
#
loop_
_entity.id
_entity.type
_entity.pdbx_description
1 polymer ?
#
loop_
_entity_poly.entity_id
_entity_poly.type
_entity_poly.pdbx_seq_one_letter_code
_entity_poly.pdbx_strand_id
1 'polypeptide(L)' 'MDLEDVGFIDSTGLGVLVGRLKVVRKADGWLSVVCTNERILRLFAITGLDQVLPVHASVDAAVVAAGSGMSEPDVHA' A
#
# COMPACT_ATOMS: atom_id res chain seq x y z
N MET A 1 -1.44 5.79 -0.71
CA MET A 1 -0.71 6.76 0.14
C MET A 1 0.60 7.05 -0.54
N ASP A 2 0.91 8.31 -0.76
CA ASP A 2 2.15 8.73 -1.43
C ASP A 2 3.26 8.96 -0.41
N LEU A 3 4.40 8.26 -0.56
CA LEU A 3 5.59 8.38 0.27
C LEU A 3 6.84 8.72 -0.56
N GLU A 4 6.67 9.31 -1.75
CA GLU A 4 7.79 9.60 -2.66
C GLU A 4 8.76 10.63 -2.09
N ASP A 5 8.24 11.64 -1.37
CA ASP A 5 9.04 12.68 -0.68
C ASP A 5 9.52 12.24 0.73
N VAL A 6 9.13 11.05 1.18
CA VAL A 6 9.50 10.57 2.52
C VAL A 6 10.93 10.04 2.49
N GLY A 7 11.82 10.71 3.21
CA GLY A 7 13.24 10.32 3.28
C GLY A 7 13.56 9.17 4.25
N PHE A 8 12.70 8.95 5.25
CA PHE A 8 12.94 7.95 6.30
C PHE A 8 11.65 7.54 7.00
N ILE A 9 11.59 6.27 7.43
CA ILE A 9 10.54 5.72 8.29
C ILE A 9 11.21 4.96 9.44
N ASP A 10 10.81 5.29 10.66
CA ASP A 10 11.17 4.56 11.88
C ASP A 10 10.13 3.51 12.28
N SER A 11 10.38 2.85 13.41
CA SER A 11 9.49 1.83 13.97
C SER A 11 8.10 2.36 14.33
N THR A 12 7.97 3.64 14.68
CA THR A 12 6.66 4.26 14.96
C THR A 12 5.87 4.44 13.67
N GLY A 13 6.51 4.95 12.62
CA GLY A 13 5.89 5.07 11.29
C GLY A 13 5.38 3.72 10.76
N LEU A 14 6.20 2.66 10.88
CA LEU A 14 5.80 1.29 10.53
C LEU A 14 4.61 0.80 11.36
N GLY A 15 4.63 1.03 12.69
CA GLY A 15 3.55 0.62 13.58
C GLY A 15 2.22 1.30 13.24
N VAL A 16 2.25 2.59 12.88
CA VAL A 16 1.07 3.33 12.44
C VAL A 16 0.55 2.78 11.10
N LEU A 17 1.42 2.54 10.12
CA LEU A 17 1.04 1.95 8.82
C LEU A 17 0.35 0.58 9.00
N VAL A 18 0.95 -0.31 9.78
CA VAL A 18 0.37 -1.63 10.08
C VAL A 18 -0.96 -1.49 10.82
N GLY A 19 -1.05 -0.57 11.79
CA GLY A 19 -2.28 -0.28 12.52
C GLY A 19 -3.41 0.18 11.60
N ARG A 20 -3.13 1.11 10.69
CA ARG A 20 -4.09 1.60 9.71
C ARG A 20 -4.48 0.53 8.71
N LEU A 21 -3.53 -0.25 8.21
CA LEU A 21 -3.80 -1.38 7.31
C LEU A 21 -4.77 -2.39 7.95
N LYS A 22 -4.60 -2.72 9.23
CA LYS A 22 -5.52 -3.59 9.98
C LYS A 22 -6.93 -3.00 10.04
N VAL A 23 -7.06 -1.70 10.28
CA VAL A 23 -8.37 -1.02 10.34
C VAL A 23 -9.05 -1.00 8.98
N VAL A 24 -8.30 -0.66 7.92
CA VAL A 24 -8.82 -0.61 6.55
C VAL A 24 -9.26 -2.01 6.09
N ARG A 25 -8.45 -3.04 6.34
CA ARG A 25 -8.82 -4.44 6.03
C ARG A 25 -10.07 -4.91 6.78
N LYS A 26 -10.28 -4.47 8.02
CA LYS A 26 -11.50 -4.79 8.77
C LYS A 26 -12.76 -4.14 8.19
N ALA A 27 -12.61 -3.11 7.38
CA ALA A 27 -13.69 -2.44 6.68
C ALA A 27 -13.79 -2.90 5.21
N ASP A 28 -13.25 -4.07 4.86
CA ASP A 28 -13.14 -4.59 3.50
C ASP A 28 -12.48 -3.63 2.50
N GLY A 29 -11.63 -2.74 3.03
CA GLY A 29 -10.84 -1.82 2.23
C GLY A 29 -9.45 -2.34 1.91
N TRP A 30 -8.83 -1.69 0.94
CA TRP A 30 -7.45 -1.86 0.53
C TRP A 30 -6.65 -0.58 0.78
N LEU A 31 -5.37 -0.76 1.11
CA LEU A 31 -4.40 0.32 1.25
C LEU A 31 -3.20 -0.02 0.36
N SER A 32 -2.80 0.91 -0.48
CA SER A 32 -1.58 0.81 -1.29
C SER A 32 -0.67 1.99 -1.02
N VAL A 33 0.63 1.77 -1.18
CA VAL A 33 1.67 2.77 -0.97
C VAL A 33 2.41 3.05 -2.27
N VAL A 34 2.80 4.30 -2.47
CA VAL A 34 3.70 4.71 -3.55
C VAL A 34 5.03 5.07 -2.92
N CYS A 35 6.10 4.40 -3.32
CA CYS A 35 7.44 4.69 -2.82
C CYS A 35 8.48 4.18 -3.82
N THR A 36 9.43 5.04 -4.17
CA THR A 36 10.57 4.71 -5.04
C THR A 36 11.90 4.66 -4.28
N ASN A 37 11.90 5.02 -2.99
CA ASN A 37 13.08 5.07 -2.16
C ASN A 37 13.53 3.65 -1.75
N GLU A 38 14.65 3.19 -2.32
CA GLU A 38 15.21 1.85 -2.08
C GLU A 38 15.42 1.52 -0.60
N ARG A 39 15.75 2.51 0.23
CA ARG A 39 15.95 2.30 1.68
C ARG A 39 14.65 1.92 2.37
N ILE A 40 13.56 2.60 2.01
CA ILE A 40 12.22 2.34 2.55
C ILE A 40 11.68 1.02 2.01
N LEU A 41 11.85 0.76 0.71
CA LEU A 41 11.48 -0.53 0.10
C LEU A 41 12.18 -1.70 0.78
N ARG A 42 13.48 -1.58 1.05
CA ARG A 42 14.24 -2.59 1.78
C ARG A 42 13.74 -2.76 3.22
N LEU A 43 13.35 -1.68 3.89
CA LEU A 43 12.76 -1.74 5.24
C LEU A 43 11.42 -2.50 5.24
N PHE A 44 10.55 -2.26 4.25
CA PHE A 44 9.31 -3.00 4.08
C PHE A 44 9.56 -4.48 3.79
N ALA A 45 10.53 -4.81 2.93
CA ALA A 45 10.90 -6.20 2.65
C ALA A 45 11.44 -6.93 3.89
N ILE A 46 12.32 -6.28 4.67
CA ILE A 46 12.86 -6.87 5.93
C ILE A 46 11.75 -7.13 6.94
N THR A 47 10.78 -6.23 7.03
CA THR A 47 9.66 -6.33 7.98
C THR A 47 8.51 -7.20 7.47
N GLY A 48 8.56 -7.64 6.20
CA GLY A 48 7.49 -8.40 5.53
C GLY A 48 6.23 -7.57 5.25
N LEU A 49 6.34 -6.25 5.30
CA LEU A 49 5.23 -5.33 5.06
C LEU A 49 4.82 -5.29 3.59
N ASP A 50 5.74 -5.53 2.66
CA ASP A 50 5.47 -5.57 1.22
C ASP A 50 4.47 -6.67 0.83
N GLN A 51 4.39 -7.75 1.62
CA GLN A 51 3.48 -8.88 1.40
C GLN A 51 2.01 -8.54 1.73
N VAL A 52 1.80 -7.55 2.59
CA VAL A 52 0.45 -7.16 3.05
C VAL A 52 0.05 -5.77 2.59
N LEU A 53 1.02 -4.95 2.22
CA LEU A 53 0.88 -3.57 1.78
C LEU A 53 1.53 -3.44 0.39
N PRO A 54 0.74 -3.47 -0.69
CA PRO A 54 1.26 -3.30 -2.05
C PRO A 54 2.00 -1.97 -2.17
N VAL A 55 3.23 -2.03 -2.67
CA VAL A 55 4.05 -0.85 -2.94
C VAL A 55 4.20 -0.69 -4.45
N HIS A 56 3.92 0.51 -4.92
CA HIS A 56 3.97 0.89 -6.33
C HIS A 56 5.01 1.98 -6.56
N ALA A 57 5.56 2.03 -7.77
CA ALA A 57 6.54 3.04 -8.15
C ALA A 57 5.90 4.40 -8.52
N SER A 58 4.58 4.48 -8.67
CA SER A 58 3.88 5.71 -9.03
C SER A 58 2.44 5.71 -8.52
N VAL A 59 1.88 6.91 -8.33
CA VAL A 59 0.47 7.10 -7.93
C VAL A 59 -0.49 6.50 -8.94
N ASP A 60 -0.23 6.69 -10.24
CA ASP A 60 -1.05 6.12 -11.31
C ASP A 60 -1.21 4.60 -11.16
N ALA A 61 -0.09 3.87 -11.04
CA ALA A 61 -0.11 2.43 -10.84
C ALA A 61 -0.87 1.99 -9.58
N ALA A 62 -0.76 2.77 -8.49
CA ALA A 62 -1.50 2.48 -7.25
C ALA A 62 -3.01 2.73 -7.40
N VAL A 63 -3.41 3.78 -8.13
CA VAL A 63 -4.81 4.11 -8.40
C VAL A 63 -5.43 3.09 -9.33
N VAL A 64 -4.73 2.68 -10.38
CA VAL A 64 -5.16 1.59 -11.27
C VAL A 64 -5.34 0.30 -10.48
N ALA A 65 -4.40 -0.07 -9.61
CA ALA A 65 -4.51 -1.27 -8.78
C ALA A 65 -5.72 -1.20 -7.82
N ALA A 66 -6.00 -0.04 -7.23
CA ALA A 66 -7.16 0.17 -6.37
C ALA A 66 -8.50 0.18 -7.13
N GLY A 67 -8.51 0.68 -8.38
CA GLY A 67 -9.69 0.70 -9.26
C GLY A 67 -10.00 -0.66 -9.88
N SER A 68 -8.97 -1.47 -10.18
CA SER A 68 -9.12 -2.81 -10.77
C SER A 68 -9.72 -3.83 -9.79
N GLY A 69 -9.64 -3.57 -8.48
CA GLY A 69 -10.39 -4.34 -7.49
C GLY A 69 -11.92 -4.14 -7.55
N MET A 70 -12.39 -3.10 -8.26
CA MET A 70 -13.81 -2.75 -8.40
C MET A 70 -14.43 -3.20 -9.74
N SER A 71 -13.77 -4.09 -10.51
CA SER A 71 -14.32 -4.59 -11.78
C SER A 71 -14.69 -6.07 -11.70
N GLU A 72 -15.91 -6.32 -11.25
CA GLU A 72 -16.86 -7.19 -11.96
C GLU A 72 -18.28 -6.85 -11.47
N PRO A 73 -19.00 -5.90 -12.12
CA PRO A 73 -20.39 -6.17 -12.41
C PRO A 73 -20.39 -7.19 -13.55
N ASP A 74 -20.40 -8.47 -13.22
CA ASP A 74 -20.75 -9.51 -14.19
C ASP A 74 -22.21 -9.30 -14.60
N VAL A 75 -22.36 -8.47 -15.63
CA VAL A 75 -23.56 -8.32 -16.44
C VAL A 75 -23.54 -9.45 -17.46
N HIS A 76 -23.84 -10.66 -17.03
CA HIS A 76 -24.26 -11.72 -17.95
C HIS A 76 -25.79 -11.83 -17.94
N ALA A 77 -26.36 -11.25 -19.00
CA ALA A 77 -27.53 -11.67 -19.81
C ALA A 77 -28.81 -12.16 -19.12
#